data_AF-A0A6A5UJL0-F1
#
_entry.id   AF-A0A6A5UJL0-F1
#
_cell.length_a   1.000
_cell.length_b   1.000
_cell.length_c   1.000
_cell.angle_alpha   90.00
_cell.angle_beta   90.00
_cell.angle_gamma   90.00
#
_symmetry.space_group_name_H-M   'P 1'
#
loop_
_entity.id
_entity.type
_entity.pdbx_description
1 polymer ?
#
loop_
_entity_poly.entity_id
_entity_poly.type
_entity_poly.pdbx_seq_one_letter_code
_entity_poly.pdbx_strand_id
1 'polypeptide(L)'
;MTPIPPSTTTTSNPPNPPSKPSHTPTPNPNPTQPTPSPSKKRKRKDHPNILHTTTIRNPQWTYFHLILTLPSPPPLSTTTTTIPSLDAPTLSTLLTPPLTSYLGLTGASIPIDILCIAGLETHIRIPRDDAKAFRAALSSWTGSVDADLVPGCEGGGDRDRDRDRWGKVRVSWRVGGEAAGLGLLLGGGAGDGRDLFGG
;
A
#
# COMPACT_ATOMS: atom_id res chain seq x y z
N MET A 1 -16.43 -18.13 -50.71
CA MET A 1 -15.58 -19.27 -50.34
C MET A 1 -14.52 -18.75 -49.36
N THR A 2 -14.42 -19.16 -48.10
CA THR A 2 -15.23 -20.13 -47.31
C THR A 2 -15.01 -19.82 -45.82
N PRO A 3 -16.01 -19.81 -44.93
CA PRO A 3 -15.83 -19.53 -43.50
C PRO A 3 -15.37 -20.78 -42.72
N ILE A 4 -14.68 -20.57 -41.58
CA ILE A 4 -14.34 -21.64 -40.62
C ILE A 4 -15.05 -21.36 -39.28
N PRO A 5 -15.88 -22.29 -38.77
CA PRO A 5 -16.62 -22.15 -37.49
C PRO A 5 -15.81 -22.65 -36.26
N PRO A 6 -16.28 -22.41 -35.02
CA PRO A 6 -15.52 -22.67 -33.80
C PRO A 6 -15.67 -24.09 -33.23
N SER A 7 -14.68 -24.53 -32.45
CA SER A 7 -14.71 -25.79 -31.69
C SER A 7 -14.98 -25.54 -30.20
N THR A 8 -16.19 -25.88 -29.75
CA THR A 8 -16.53 -26.08 -28.34
C THR A 8 -16.37 -27.56 -27.96
N THR A 9 -15.70 -27.87 -26.85
CA THR A 9 -15.69 -29.23 -26.28
C THR A 9 -16.08 -29.20 -24.80
N THR A 10 -17.06 -30.04 -24.47
CA THR A 10 -17.74 -30.13 -23.16
C THR A 10 -17.27 -31.37 -22.39
N THR A 11 -17.58 -31.44 -21.08
CA THR A 11 -17.54 -32.65 -20.21
C THR A 11 -16.12 -33.13 -19.83
N SER A 12 -15.86 -33.73 -18.66
CA SER A 12 -16.77 -34.37 -17.68
C SER A 12 -16.24 -34.36 -16.23
N ASN A 13 -17.17 -34.33 -15.26
CA ASN A 13 -16.89 -34.68 -13.85
C ASN A 13 -16.95 -36.21 -13.66
N PRO A 14 -16.08 -36.81 -12.82
CA PRO A 14 -16.30 -38.10 -12.18
C PRO A 14 -16.96 -37.98 -10.78
N PRO A 15 -17.54 -39.07 -10.22
CA PRO A 15 -18.55 -38.98 -9.16
C PRO A 15 -18.06 -39.28 -7.74
N ASN A 16 -18.88 -38.87 -6.76
CA ASN A 16 -18.67 -38.98 -5.31
C ASN A 16 -19.06 -40.39 -4.78
N PRO A 17 -18.27 -41.06 -3.92
CA PRO A 17 -18.62 -42.36 -3.34
C PRO A 17 -19.62 -42.26 -2.15
N PRO A 18 -20.34 -43.35 -1.81
CA PRO A 18 -21.60 -43.27 -1.05
C PRO A 18 -21.47 -43.37 0.48
N SER A 19 -22.42 -42.72 1.17
CA SER A 19 -22.69 -42.82 2.61
C SER A 19 -23.13 -44.22 3.05
N LYS A 20 -22.81 -44.64 4.28
CA LYS A 20 -23.39 -45.82 4.96
C LYS A 20 -24.24 -45.43 6.18
N PRO A 21 -25.24 -46.24 6.57
CA PRO A 21 -26.37 -45.80 7.40
C PRO A 21 -26.19 -45.94 8.93
N SER A 22 -27.09 -45.27 9.65
CA SER A 22 -27.36 -45.36 11.09
C SER A 22 -28.11 -46.64 11.50
N HIS A 23 -28.37 -46.82 12.81
CA HIS A 23 -29.29 -47.73 13.55
C HIS A 23 -28.56 -48.53 14.67
N THR A 24 -29.06 -48.76 15.90
CA THR A 24 -30.02 -48.09 16.83
C THR A 24 -29.62 -48.48 18.30
N PRO A 25 -30.40 -48.39 19.43
CA PRO A 25 -29.81 -48.19 20.78
C PRO A 25 -30.01 -49.35 21.78
N THR A 26 -29.37 -49.26 22.96
CA THR A 26 -29.71 -50.04 24.17
C THR A 26 -29.43 -49.26 25.47
N PRO A 27 -30.18 -49.46 26.58
CA PRO A 27 -30.17 -48.52 27.73
C PRO A 27 -29.69 -49.09 29.08
N ASN A 28 -29.57 -48.18 30.07
CA ASN A 28 -29.62 -48.39 31.54
C ASN A 28 -28.40 -49.03 32.27
N PRO A 29 -28.24 -48.86 33.61
CA PRO A 29 -28.68 -47.79 34.52
C PRO A 29 -27.54 -47.17 35.42
N ASN A 30 -27.93 -46.18 36.22
CA ASN A 30 -27.24 -45.47 37.34
C ASN A 30 -26.91 -46.40 38.56
N PRO A 31 -26.36 -45.98 39.74
CA PRO A 31 -25.54 -44.80 40.15
C PRO A 31 -24.27 -45.14 41.00
N THR A 32 -23.30 -44.21 41.10
CA THR A 32 -22.51 -44.00 42.35
C THR A 32 -22.03 -42.54 42.51
N GLN A 33 -22.33 -41.92 43.66
CA GLN A 33 -21.82 -40.60 44.10
C GLN A 33 -20.88 -40.80 45.31
N PRO A 34 -19.65 -40.26 45.27
CA PRO A 34 -19.20 -39.22 46.22
C PRO A 34 -18.23 -38.21 45.52
N THR A 35 -17.74 -37.09 46.07
CA THR A 35 -17.82 -36.39 47.39
C THR A 35 -17.79 -34.87 47.10
N PRO A 36 -18.45 -33.98 47.88
CA PRO A 36 -18.24 -32.53 47.70
C PRO A 36 -16.82 -32.11 48.09
N SER A 37 -16.03 -31.64 47.12
CA SER A 37 -14.70 -31.05 47.36
C SER A 37 -14.80 -29.51 47.48
N PRO A 38 -13.94 -28.86 48.30
CA PRO A 38 -14.08 -27.44 48.61
C PRO A 38 -13.85 -26.56 47.39
N SER A 39 -14.79 -25.64 47.15
CA SER A 39 -14.79 -24.76 45.99
C SER A 39 -13.65 -23.74 46.04
N LYS A 40 -12.57 -24.01 45.30
CA LYS A 40 -11.52 -23.02 45.04
C LYS A 40 -12.15 -21.80 44.34
N LYS A 41 -12.23 -20.66 45.05
CA LYS A 41 -12.64 -19.37 44.47
C LYS A 41 -11.76 -19.08 43.24
N ARG A 42 -12.33 -19.18 42.04
CA ARG A 42 -11.63 -18.84 40.78
C ARG A 42 -11.29 -17.36 40.80
N LYS A 43 -9.99 -17.04 40.92
CA LYS A 43 -9.46 -15.69 40.69
C LYS A 43 -9.78 -15.34 39.23
N ARG A 44 -10.73 -14.43 39.01
CA ARG A 44 -11.12 -13.98 37.67
C ARG A 44 -9.90 -13.29 37.06
N LYS A 45 -9.46 -13.72 35.88
CA LYS A 45 -8.46 -12.95 35.12
C LYS A 45 -9.17 -11.72 34.58
N ASP A 46 -8.65 -10.54 34.88
CA ASP A 46 -9.05 -9.31 34.20
C ASP A 46 -8.55 -9.39 32.76
N HIS A 47 -9.47 -9.75 31.87
CA HIS A 47 -9.26 -9.53 30.45
C HIS A 47 -9.54 -8.04 30.18
N PRO A 48 -8.63 -7.30 29.53
CA PRO A 48 -8.89 -5.91 29.17
C PRO A 48 -10.15 -5.89 28.31
N ASN A 49 -11.13 -5.09 28.74
CA ASN A 49 -12.41 -5.01 28.06
C ASN A 49 -12.21 -4.24 26.75
N ILE A 50 -11.97 -4.96 25.66
CA ILE A 50 -11.89 -4.38 24.31
C ILE A 50 -13.31 -3.96 23.92
N LEU A 51 -13.68 -2.74 24.31
CA LEU A 51 -15.04 -2.24 24.19
C LEU A 51 -15.54 -2.24 22.74
N HIS A 52 -14.67 -1.90 21.79
CA HIS A 52 -14.96 -2.00 20.35
C HIS A 52 -13.73 -2.44 19.57
N THR A 53 -13.90 -3.43 18.68
CA THR A 53 -12.92 -3.80 17.65
C THR A 53 -13.52 -3.54 16.27
N THR A 54 -13.08 -2.46 15.63
CA THR A 54 -13.53 -2.08 14.29
C THR A 54 -12.59 -2.69 13.26
N THR A 55 -13.01 -3.80 12.66
CA THR A 55 -12.34 -4.36 11.47
C THR A 55 -12.93 -3.73 10.21
N ILE A 56 -12.18 -2.83 9.56
CA ILE A 56 -12.50 -2.35 8.22
C ILE A 56 -12.28 -3.53 7.25
N ARG A 57 -13.34 -4.26 6.94
CA ARG A 57 -13.24 -5.53 6.19
C ARG A 57 -12.82 -5.34 4.73
N ASN A 58 -13.22 -4.23 4.10
CA ASN A 58 -12.91 -3.87 2.72
C ASN A 58 -12.57 -2.38 2.64
N PRO A 59 -11.31 -1.96 2.91
CA PRO A 59 -10.88 -0.59 2.68
C PRO A 59 -10.89 -0.31 1.17
N GLN A 60 -11.54 0.77 0.73
CA GLN A 60 -11.58 1.14 -0.70
C GLN A 60 -10.26 1.74 -1.19
N TRP A 61 -9.44 2.26 -0.26
CA TRP A 61 -8.20 2.98 -0.53
C TRP A 61 -7.02 2.29 0.16
N THR A 62 -5.89 2.28 -0.53
CA THR A 62 -4.57 1.96 0.03
C THR A 62 -3.77 3.25 0.15
N TYR A 63 -3.09 3.42 1.28
CA TYR A 63 -2.21 4.55 1.58
C TYR A 63 -0.77 4.14 1.34
N PHE A 64 -0.01 5.00 0.67
CA PHE A 64 1.41 4.82 0.41
C PHE A 64 2.23 5.98 0.99
N HIS A 65 3.33 5.64 1.64
CA HIS A 65 4.42 6.57 1.95
C HIS A 65 5.49 6.36 0.89
N LEU A 66 5.81 7.43 0.15
CA LEU A 66 6.77 7.42 -0.94
C LEU A 66 7.91 8.39 -0.63
N ILE A 67 9.11 8.03 -1.06
CA ILE A 67 10.33 8.81 -0.92
C ILE A 67 10.95 8.94 -2.31
N LEU A 68 11.17 10.17 -2.76
CA LEU A 68 11.90 10.44 -4.00
C LEU A 68 13.40 10.26 -3.74
N THR A 69 14.04 9.35 -4.49
CA THR A 69 15.43 8.95 -4.31
C THR A 69 16.31 9.50 -5.43
N LEU A 70 17.45 10.07 -5.03
CA LEU A 70 18.42 10.73 -5.90
C LEU A 70 19.77 9.99 -5.79
N PRO A 71 20.46 9.65 -6.90
CA PRO A 71 21.69 8.86 -6.87
C PRO A 71 22.92 9.66 -6.45
N SER A 72 22.84 10.99 -6.49
CA SER A 72 23.74 11.91 -5.79
C SER A 72 22.87 12.74 -4.84
N PRO A 73 23.33 13.05 -3.62
CA PRO A 73 22.70 14.12 -2.86
C PRO A 73 22.71 15.41 -3.70
N PRO A 74 21.64 16.23 -3.65
CA PRO A 74 21.68 17.56 -4.24
C PRO A 74 22.85 18.35 -3.62
N PRO A 75 23.54 19.20 -4.39
CA PRO A 75 24.48 20.14 -3.80
C PRO A 75 23.70 21.04 -2.84
N LEU A 76 23.96 20.92 -1.54
CA LEU A 76 23.37 21.80 -0.54
C LEU A 76 23.88 23.22 -0.77
N SER A 77 23.17 24.00 -1.58
CA SER A 77 23.38 25.45 -1.72
C SER A 77 23.12 26.10 -0.36
N THR A 78 24.20 26.48 0.31
CA THR A 78 24.29 26.77 1.76
C THR A 78 23.65 28.09 2.21
N THR A 79 22.64 28.60 1.50
CA THR A 79 22.16 29.99 1.66
C THR A 79 20.67 30.16 1.95
N THR A 80 19.87 29.09 2.01
CA THR A 80 18.45 29.19 2.42
C THR A 80 18.08 28.11 3.44
N THR A 81 17.54 28.53 4.58
CA THR A 81 17.13 27.65 5.71
C THR A 81 15.88 26.79 5.42
N THR A 82 15.30 26.92 4.23
CA THR A 82 14.13 26.16 3.79
C THR A 82 14.55 24.81 3.24
N ILE A 83 14.11 23.72 3.86
CA ILE A 83 14.26 22.36 3.30
C ILE A 83 13.53 22.35 1.95
N PRO A 84 14.20 21.99 0.83
CA PRO A 84 13.60 22.07 -0.49
C PRO A 84 12.46 21.03 -0.60
N SER A 85 11.23 21.51 -0.73
CA SER A 85 9.99 20.71 -0.73
C SER A 85 9.46 20.48 -2.13
N LEU A 86 8.93 19.29 -2.38
CA LEU A 86 8.27 18.95 -3.63
C LEU A 86 6.84 19.52 -3.67
N ASP A 87 6.46 20.11 -4.80
CA ASP A 87 5.10 20.62 -5.02
C ASP A 87 4.15 19.54 -5.56
N ALA A 88 2.85 19.66 -5.26
CA ALA A 88 1.82 18.73 -5.73
C ALA A 88 1.74 18.53 -7.26
N PRO A 89 1.72 19.57 -8.12
CA PRO A 89 1.74 19.38 -9.57
C PRO A 89 3.03 18.70 -10.07
N THR A 90 4.17 19.02 -9.45
CA THR A 90 5.47 18.40 -9.77
C THR A 90 5.45 16.92 -9.38
N LEU A 91 4.92 16.57 -8.20
CA LEU A 91 4.71 15.20 -7.77
C LEU A 91 3.87 14.39 -8.77
N SER A 92 2.72 14.92 -9.22
CA SER A 92 1.89 14.27 -10.26
C SER A 92 2.66 14.07 -11.57
N THR A 93 3.47 15.06 -11.96
CA THR A 93 4.35 14.98 -13.14
C THR A 93 5.42 13.90 -12.99
N LEU A 94 5.97 13.70 -11.79
CA LEU A 94 6.98 12.67 -11.49
C LEU A 94 6.39 11.26 -11.30
N LEU A 95 5.10 11.15 -10.93
CA LEU A 95 4.38 9.87 -10.81
C LEU A 95 3.80 9.37 -12.13
N THR A 96 3.58 10.25 -13.12
CA THR A 96 3.00 9.84 -14.41
C THR A 96 3.92 8.94 -15.26
N PRO A 97 5.23 9.21 -15.43
CA PRO A 97 6.15 8.35 -16.17
C PRO A 97 6.27 6.89 -15.68
N PRO A 98 6.43 6.58 -14.38
CA PRO A 98 6.48 5.18 -13.94
C PRO A 98 5.19 4.43 -14.27
N LEU A 99 4.03 5.03 -14.01
CA LEU A 99 2.73 4.40 -14.22
C LEU A 99 2.44 4.19 -15.70
N THR A 100 2.73 5.17 -16.55
CA THR A 100 2.58 5.02 -18.01
C THR A 100 3.57 4.00 -18.59
N SER A 101 4.79 3.92 -18.06
CA SER A 101 5.77 2.92 -18.53
C SER A 101 5.39 1.48 -18.18
N TYR A 102 4.69 1.26 -17.06
CA TYR A 102 4.31 -0.09 -16.58
C TYR A 102 2.90 -0.52 -17.01
N LEU A 103 1.95 0.42 -17.10
CA LEU A 103 0.52 0.15 -17.33
C LEU A 103 -0.05 0.85 -18.58
N GLY A 104 0.77 1.59 -19.33
CA GLY A 104 0.31 2.38 -20.47
C GLY A 104 -0.70 3.46 -20.07
N LEU A 105 -1.68 3.71 -20.93
CA LEU A 105 -2.73 4.73 -20.73
C LEU A 105 -3.55 4.50 -19.45
N THR A 106 -3.73 3.24 -19.04
CA THR A 106 -4.41 2.87 -17.79
C THR A 106 -3.69 3.46 -16.57
N GLY A 107 -2.35 3.45 -16.57
CA GLY A 107 -1.53 3.99 -15.47
C GLY A 107 -1.70 5.50 -15.28
N ALA A 108 -1.85 6.26 -16.36
CA ALA A 108 -2.17 7.70 -16.30
C ALA A 108 -3.61 7.99 -15.82
N SER A 109 -4.48 6.98 -15.82
CA SER A 109 -5.89 7.10 -15.45
C SER A 109 -6.17 6.66 -14.00
N ILE A 110 -5.15 6.22 -13.26
CA ILE A 110 -5.27 5.86 -11.83
C ILE A 110 -5.55 7.14 -11.04
N PRO A 111 -6.65 7.24 -10.28
CA PRO A 111 -6.91 8.39 -9.43
C PRO A 111 -5.96 8.36 -8.23
N ILE A 112 -5.11 9.38 -8.13
CA ILE A 112 -4.12 9.54 -7.05
C ILE A 112 -4.46 10.83 -6.31
N ASP A 113 -4.77 10.71 -5.01
CA ASP A 113 -4.94 11.87 -4.15
C ASP A 113 -3.70 12.05 -3.27
N ILE A 114 -3.12 13.26 -3.32
CA ILE A 114 -1.97 13.66 -2.51
C ILE A 114 -2.47 14.15 -1.15
N LEU A 115 -1.98 13.56 -0.07
CA LEU A 115 -2.43 13.84 1.30
C LEU A 115 -1.51 14.83 2.02
N CYS A 116 -0.19 14.62 1.91
CA CYS A 116 0.81 15.57 2.35
C CYS A 116 2.13 15.39 1.59
N ILE A 117 2.97 16.42 1.63
CA ILE A 117 4.33 16.41 1.10
C ILE A 117 5.23 17.06 2.14
N ALA A 118 6.38 16.44 2.43
CA ALA A 118 7.37 16.88 3.40
C ALA A 118 8.77 16.67 2.81
N GLY A 119 9.37 17.72 2.25
CA GLY A 119 10.64 17.60 1.53
C GLY A 119 10.50 16.72 0.28
N LEU A 120 11.19 15.58 0.29
CA LEU A 120 11.15 14.54 -0.75
C LEU A 120 10.23 13.36 -0.39
N GLU A 121 9.59 13.39 0.78
CA GLU A 121 8.64 12.38 1.22
C GLU A 121 7.20 12.83 0.94
N THR A 122 6.33 11.90 0.58
CA THR A 122 4.90 12.19 0.36
C THR A 122 4.02 11.03 0.80
N HIS A 123 2.82 11.38 1.28
CA HIS A 123 1.76 10.42 1.54
C HIS A 123 0.65 10.60 0.51
N ILE A 124 0.23 9.51 -0.11
CA ILE A 124 -0.83 9.48 -1.12
C ILE A 124 -1.83 8.36 -0.82
N ARG A 125 -3.05 8.46 -1.38
CA ARG A 125 -4.01 7.35 -1.42
C ARG A 125 -4.38 7.00 -2.86
N ILE A 126 -4.67 5.72 -3.08
CA ILE A 126 -4.94 5.10 -4.38
C ILE A 126 -6.03 4.03 -4.20
N PRO A 127 -6.91 3.76 -5.19
CA PRO A 127 -7.85 2.65 -5.10
C PRO A 127 -7.14 1.33 -4.78
N ARG A 128 -7.73 0.54 -3.88
CA ARG A 128 -7.13 -0.70 -3.40
C ARG A 128 -6.80 -1.70 -4.52
N ASP A 129 -7.57 -1.69 -5.59
CA ASP A 129 -7.42 -2.62 -6.70
C ASP A 129 -6.20 -2.27 -7.59
N ASP A 130 -5.87 -0.98 -7.72
CA ASP A 130 -4.69 -0.48 -8.45
C ASP A 130 -3.41 -0.54 -7.61
N ALA A 131 -3.52 -0.58 -6.27
CA ALA A 131 -2.40 -0.47 -5.34
C ALA A 131 -1.21 -1.41 -5.64
N LYS A 132 -1.48 -2.67 -6.02
CA LYS A 132 -0.44 -3.63 -6.39
C LYS A 132 0.32 -3.24 -7.66
N ALA A 133 -0.42 -2.78 -8.67
CA ALA A 133 0.10 -2.38 -9.96
C ALA A 133 0.90 -1.07 -9.85
N PHE A 134 0.37 -0.10 -9.09
CA PHE A 134 1.06 1.13 -8.73
C PHE A 134 2.40 0.87 -8.04
N ARG A 135 2.41 0.02 -7.01
CA ARG A 135 3.63 -0.33 -6.27
C ARG A 135 4.68 -0.97 -7.17
N ALA A 136 4.26 -1.89 -8.04
CA ALA A 136 5.14 -2.54 -9.01
C ALA A 136 5.76 -1.50 -9.96
N ALA A 137 4.94 -0.63 -10.57
CA ALA A 137 5.37 0.44 -11.47
C ALA A 137 6.46 1.32 -10.85
N LEU A 138 6.22 1.85 -9.64
CA LEU A 138 7.19 2.68 -8.94
C LEU A 138 8.50 1.93 -8.66
N SER A 139 8.40 0.70 -8.13
CA SER A 139 9.57 -0.09 -7.73
C SER A 139 10.46 -0.53 -8.90
N SER A 140 9.91 -0.62 -10.11
CA SER A 140 10.65 -0.99 -11.32
C SER A 140 11.22 0.20 -12.11
N TRP A 141 10.84 1.43 -11.75
CA TRP A 141 11.15 2.60 -12.57
C TRP A 141 12.37 3.40 -12.07
N THR A 142 13.16 3.88 -13.02
CA THR A 142 14.20 4.88 -12.81
C THR A 142 14.23 5.74 -14.06
N GLY A 143 14.11 7.06 -13.89
CA GLY A 143 14.08 8.02 -14.98
C GLY A 143 15.14 9.10 -14.85
N SER A 144 15.14 10.01 -15.82
CA SER A 144 15.81 11.30 -15.73
C SER A 144 14.79 12.39 -15.96
N VAL A 145 14.76 13.38 -15.08
CA VAL A 145 13.84 14.52 -15.10
C VAL A 145 14.65 15.81 -15.05
N ASP A 146 14.07 16.92 -15.46
CA ASP A 146 14.79 18.20 -15.45
C ASP A 146 15.07 18.64 -14.00
N ALA A 147 16.24 19.24 -13.77
CA ALA A 147 16.76 19.60 -12.45
C ALA A 147 15.84 20.61 -11.74
N ASP A 148 15.18 21.47 -12.51
CA ASP A 148 14.19 22.46 -12.05
C ASP A 148 12.91 21.79 -11.50
N LEU A 149 12.68 20.50 -11.78
CA LEU A 149 11.59 19.71 -11.18
C LEU A 149 12.01 18.97 -9.90
N VAL A 150 13.29 19.05 -9.52
CA VAL A 150 13.85 18.36 -8.36
C VAL A 150 14.30 19.40 -7.32
N PRO A 151 13.58 19.51 -6.19
CA PRO A 151 13.93 20.46 -5.14
C PRO A 151 15.39 20.29 -4.68
N GLY A 152 16.18 21.36 -4.76
CA GLY A 152 17.61 21.36 -4.40
C GLY A 152 18.59 21.01 -5.53
N CYS A 153 18.13 20.68 -6.73
CA CYS A 153 19.01 20.51 -7.91
C CYS A 153 19.09 21.74 -8.82
N GLU A 154 18.34 22.80 -8.51
CA GLU A 154 18.38 24.08 -9.20
C GLU A 154 19.77 24.73 -9.13
N GLY A 155 20.36 25.08 -10.28
CA GLY A 155 21.56 25.95 -10.33
C GLY A 155 22.91 25.30 -10.69
N GLY A 156 22.93 24.09 -11.23
CA GLY A 156 24.19 23.41 -11.65
C GLY A 156 24.72 23.79 -13.05
N GLY A 157 23.99 24.57 -13.84
CA GLY A 157 24.31 24.86 -15.24
C GLY A 157 24.48 26.35 -15.55
N ASP A 158 25.58 26.69 -16.24
CA ASP A 158 25.72 27.95 -16.96
C ASP A 158 24.58 28.05 -17.99
N ARG A 159 23.71 29.05 -17.85
CA ARG A 159 22.42 29.11 -18.58
C ARG A 159 22.57 29.51 -20.06
N ASP A 160 23.80 29.80 -20.50
CA ASP A 160 24.06 30.53 -21.75
C ASP A 160 24.40 29.61 -22.96
N ARG A 161 24.60 28.29 -22.77
CA ARG A 161 24.81 27.33 -23.88
C ARG A 161 24.19 25.94 -23.58
N ASP A 162 23.48 25.38 -24.58
CA ASP A 162 22.87 24.04 -24.59
C ASP A 162 21.97 23.67 -23.39
N ARG A 163 20.77 24.26 -23.35
CA ARG A 163 19.67 23.89 -22.43
C ARG A 163 19.36 22.38 -22.42
N ASP A 164 19.54 21.69 -23.54
CA ASP A 164 19.08 20.29 -23.71
C ASP A 164 20.01 19.22 -23.10
N ARG A 165 21.24 19.56 -22.72
CA ARG A 165 22.28 18.54 -22.43
C ARG A 165 22.73 18.43 -20.95
N TRP A 166 22.57 19.47 -20.13
CA TRP A 166 23.18 19.51 -18.79
C TRP A 166 22.21 19.72 -17.62
N GLY A 167 20.90 19.78 -17.89
CA GLY A 167 19.88 20.05 -16.87
C GLY A 167 19.12 18.84 -16.34
N LYS A 168 19.59 17.58 -16.46
CA LYS A 168 18.79 16.38 -16.12
C LYS A 168 19.34 15.56 -14.95
N VAL A 169 18.47 15.31 -13.97
CA VAL A 169 18.75 14.56 -12.74
C VAL A 169 18.08 13.19 -12.82
N ARG A 170 18.83 12.15 -12.49
CA ARG A 170 18.31 10.79 -12.37
C ARG A 170 17.50 10.65 -11.08
N VAL A 171 16.31 10.05 -11.17
CA VAL A 171 15.38 9.89 -10.04
C VAL A 171 14.76 8.50 -10.02
N SER A 172 14.44 8.00 -8.83
CA SER A 172 13.72 6.74 -8.62
C SER A 172 12.81 6.83 -7.39
N TRP A 173 11.72 6.06 -7.40
CA TRP A 173 10.75 6.06 -6.31
C TRP A 173 10.99 4.90 -5.35
N ARG A 174 11.12 5.21 -4.05
CA ARG A 174 11.14 4.22 -2.98
C ARG A 174 9.81 4.23 -2.24
N VAL A 175 9.23 3.07 -2.02
CA VAL A 175 8.05 2.90 -1.14
C VAL A 175 8.58 2.74 0.29
N GLY A 176 8.27 3.72 1.16
CA GLY A 176 8.57 3.68 2.59
C GLY A 176 7.59 2.81 3.37
N GLY A 177 6.33 2.76 2.94
CA GLY A 177 5.31 1.86 3.49
C GLY A 177 4.01 1.81 2.68
N GLU A 178 3.19 0.82 2.98
CA GLU A 178 1.86 0.56 2.39
C GLU A 178 0.88 0.14 3.50
N ALA A 179 -0.30 0.75 3.59
CA ALA A 179 -1.33 0.32 4.55
C ALA A 179 -2.77 0.55 4.09
N ALA A 180 -3.69 -0.24 4.65
CA ALA A 180 -5.14 -0.12 4.48
C ALA A 180 -5.77 1.13 5.14
N GLY A 181 -5.02 1.83 5.99
CA GLY A 181 -5.48 3.01 6.71
C GLY A 181 -4.28 3.86 7.15
N LEU A 182 -4.41 5.18 7.08
CA LEU A 182 -3.29 6.11 7.27
C LEU A 182 -2.63 5.98 8.66
N GLY A 183 -3.41 5.79 9.73
CA GLY A 183 -2.88 5.55 11.08
C GLY A 183 -2.09 4.23 11.24
N LEU A 184 -2.28 3.25 10.35
CA LEU A 184 -1.48 2.01 10.32
C LEU A 184 -0.16 2.18 9.56
N LEU A 185 -0.08 3.17 8.66
CA LEU A 185 1.13 3.46 7.88
C LEU A 185 2.16 4.23 8.72
N LEU A 186 1.71 5.16 9.55
CA LEU A 186 2.58 5.96 10.42
C LEU A 186 2.78 5.34 11.82
N GLY A 187 1.86 4.48 12.26
CA GLY A 187 1.85 3.92 13.61
C GLY A 187 2.33 2.47 13.66
N GLY A 188 3.62 2.27 13.92
CA GLY A 188 4.18 1.01 14.44
C GLY A 188 3.70 0.73 15.88
N GLY A 189 2.38 0.56 16.05
CA GLY A 189 1.70 0.48 17.34
C GLY A 189 0.82 1.70 17.62
N ALA A 190 -0.51 1.52 17.57
CA ALA A 190 -1.54 2.38 18.17
C ALA A 190 -1.40 3.92 17.99
N GLY A 191 -0.85 4.37 16.86
CA GLY A 191 -0.74 5.80 16.53
C GLY A 191 -2.06 6.38 16.06
N ASP A 192 -2.53 7.42 16.74
CA ASP A 192 -3.80 8.13 16.47
C ASP A 192 -3.78 8.91 15.13
N GLY A 193 -2.58 9.18 14.59
CA GLY A 193 -2.39 9.93 13.34
C GLY A 193 -2.27 11.45 13.53
N ARG A 194 -2.16 11.92 14.77
CA ARG A 194 -2.01 13.35 15.13
C ARG A 194 -0.71 13.96 14.63
N ASP A 195 0.32 13.14 14.49
CA ASP A 195 1.67 13.54 14.05
C ASP A 195 1.69 14.06 12.59
N LEU A 196 0.62 13.85 11.82
CA LEU A 196 0.47 14.34 10.44
C LEU A 196 0.12 15.82 10.33
N PHE A 197 -0.52 16.41 11.35
CA PHE A 197 -1.17 17.71 11.22
C PHE A 197 -0.57 18.83 12.09
N GLY A 198 0.41 18.50 12.94
CA GLY A 198 1.01 19.46 13.87
C GLY A 198 0.00 19.90 14.95
N GLY A 199 0.03 19.23 16.10
CA GLY A 199 -0.76 19.62 17.28
C GLY A 199 -0.29 20.94 17.90
#